data_AF-A0A9D3WI61-F1
#
_entry.id   AF-A0A9D3WI61-F1
#
_cell.length_a   1.000
_cell.length_b   1.000
_cell.length_c   1.000
_cell.angle_alpha   90.00
_cell.angle_beta   90.00
_cell.angle_gamma   90.00
#
_symmetry.space_group_name_H-M   'P 1'
#
loop_
_entity.id
_entity.type
_entity.pdbx_description
1 polymer ?
#
loop_
_entity_poly.entity_id
_entity_poly.type
_entity_poly.pdbx_seq_one_letter_code
_entity_poly.pdbx_strand_id
1 'polypeptide(L)'
;MMGGSEADPQKDLNKITNKTVLVQVLRIELEAPTPSFGAPELLLHRMVRYLAVASSVKDKDGKPGYSYVQPILLKLLVTWLADCPSAVQCFLDSRPHLTYLLELVSNTSSTVCVMGLAAFILGECVIDNKSSETGKDAITVADAISQKIGLTSYFLTFDEMQRSSLFSSAKSAESHKPLTRSAAANLQEASQRVEMHKAEKAEFELEASTYQNLAGKLESDLKSLSDAYNSLEQSNHHLEKQVEALESGRTSTSPDIDAVKTKAREEAQKESEAELNDLLMCLGQEQSKVEN
;
A
#
# COMPACT_ATOMS: atom_id res chain seq x y z
N MET A 1 41.58 -49.39 -15.48
CA MET A 1 42.05 -48.00 -15.66
C MET A 1 41.03 -47.10 -14.98
N MET A 2 41.44 -46.42 -13.92
CA MET A 2 40.61 -45.50 -13.14
C MET A 2 40.31 -44.26 -13.98
N GLY A 3 39.03 -44.02 -14.29
CA GLY A 3 38.56 -42.74 -14.81
C GLY A 3 38.24 -41.82 -13.65
N GLY A 4 39.17 -40.94 -13.28
CA GLY A 4 38.91 -39.85 -12.36
C GLY A 4 37.91 -38.89 -12.99
N SER A 5 36.78 -38.67 -12.32
CA SER A 5 35.83 -37.63 -12.69
C SER A 5 36.46 -36.29 -12.34
N GLU A 6 36.95 -35.58 -13.36
CA GLU A 6 37.52 -34.24 -13.22
C GLU A 6 36.37 -33.29 -12.85
N ALA A 7 36.31 -32.92 -11.56
CA ALA A 7 35.32 -32.00 -11.04
C ALA A 7 35.59 -30.60 -11.62
N ASP A 8 34.65 -30.09 -12.41
CA ASP A 8 34.70 -28.74 -12.99
C ASP A 8 34.62 -27.68 -11.87
N PRO A 9 35.72 -26.97 -11.54
CA PRO A 9 35.77 -26.04 -10.42
C PRO A 9 34.78 -24.89 -10.55
N GLN A 10 34.39 -24.56 -11.79
CA GLN A 10 33.53 -23.42 -12.08
C GLN A 10 32.05 -23.74 -11.80
N LYS A 11 31.65 -25.01 -11.96
CA LYS A 11 30.32 -25.50 -11.57
C LYS A 11 30.15 -25.49 -10.06
N ASP A 12 31.20 -25.89 -9.33
CA ASP A 12 31.18 -25.90 -7.87
C ASP A 12 31.15 -24.48 -7.28
N LEU A 13 31.90 -23.54 -7.87
CA LEU A 13 31.90 -22.14 -7.45
C LEU A 13 30.53 -21.47 -7.66
N ASN A 14 29.87 -21.74 -8.78
CA ASN A 14 28.52 -21.24 -9.06
C ASN A 14 27.48 -21.86 -8.12
N LYS A 15 27.63 -23.15 -7.78
CA LYS A 15 26.77 -23.82 -6.80
C LYS A 15 26.92 -23.22 -5.39
N ILE A 16 28.16 -22.93 -4.96
CA ILE A 16 28.45 -22.31 -3.66
C ILE A 16 27.91 -20.87 -3.60
N THR A 17 28.08 -20.10 -4.68
CA THR A 17 27.60 -18.71 -4.75
C THR A 17 26.07 -18.65 -4.68
N ASN A 18 25.36 -19.50 -5.44
CA ASN A 18 23.90 -19.59 -5.36
C ASN A 18 23.41 -19.98 -3.96
N LYS A 19 24.07 -20.96 -3.32
CA LYS A 19 23.75 -21.35 -1.95
C LYS A 19 23.89 -20.19 -0.96
N THR A 20 24.95 -19.40 -1.11
CA THR A 20 25.20 -18.25 -0.24
C THR A 20 24.13 -17.17 -0.43
N VAL A 21 23.74 -16.89 -1.67
CA VAL A 21 22.66 -15.94 -1.98
C VAL A 21 21.33 -16.43 -1.40
N LEU A 22 20.97 -17.72 -1.56
CA LEU A 22 19.73 -18.27 -1.01
C LEU A 22 19.66 -18.15 0.52
N VAL A 23 20.78 -18.36 1.21
CA VAL A 23 20.87 -18.17 2.67
C VAL A 23 20.69 -16.70 3.06
N GLN A 24 21.17 -15.76 2.23
CA GLN A 24 20.94 -14.33 2.44
C GLN A 24 19.47 -13.95 2.21
N VAL A 25 18.79 -14.55 1.21
CA VAL A 25 17.35 -14.33 0.96
C VAL A 25 16.50 -14.78 2.16
N LEU A 26 16.91 -15.84 2.88
CA LEU A 26 16.23 -16.28 4.13
C LEU A 26 16.26 -15.21 5.23
N ARG A 27 17.23 -14.30 5.21
CA ARG A 27 17.39 -13.22 6.20
C ARG A 27 16.77 -11.90 5.76
N ILE A 28 16.09 -11.85 4.62
CA ILE A 28 15.36 -10.64 4.19
C ILE A 28 14.14 -10.50 5.09
N GLU A 29 14.28 -9.64 6.09
CA GLU A 29 13.18 -9.05 6.84
C GLU A 29 12.51 -8.00 5.94
N LEU A 30 11.22 -8.17 5.66
CA LEU A 30 10.51 -7.34 4.68
C LEU A 30 9.97 -6.03 5.25
N GLU A 31 10.10 -5.76 6.55
CA GLU A 31 9.43 -4.61 7.19
C GLU A 31 10.32 -3.97 8.26
N ALA A 32 10.44 -2.64 8.22
CA ALA A 32 10.98 -1.87 9.32
C ALA A 32 10.00 -1.97 10.51
N PRO A 33 10.47 -2.15 11.75
CA PRO A 33 9.60 -2.36 12.91
C PRO A 33 8.66 -1.16 13.07
N THR A 34 7.38 -1.34 12.72
CA THR A 34 6.31 -0.41 13.06
C THR A 34 5.50 -1.00 14.21
N PRO A 35 5.16 -0.22 15.25
CA PRO A 35 4.69 -0.73 16.54
C PRO A 35 3.29 -1.38 16.53
N SER A 36 2.61 -1.49 15.39
CA SER A 36 1.26 -2.05 15.28
C SER A 36 1.18 -3.46 14.69
N PHE A 37 2.24 -3.93 14.02
CA PHE A 37 2.36 -5.30 13.54
C PHE A 37 3.58 -5.92 14.21
N GLY A 38 3.42 -7.13 14.76
CA GLY A 38 4.41 -7.79 15.61
C GLY A 38 5.78 -8.06 14.95
N ALA A 39 6.54 -8.98 15.55
CA ALA A 39 7.93 -9.28 15.17
C ALA A 39 8.17 -9.41 13.64
N PRO A 40 9.35 -8.99 13.14
CA PRO A 40 9.70 -9.07 11.71
C PRO A 40 9.46 -10.48 11.16
N GLU A 41 8.57 -10.60 10.18
CA GLU A 41 8.22 -11.89 9.60
C GLU A 41 9.13 -12.20 8.40
N LEU A 42 9.77 -13.37 8.40
CA LEU A 42 10.64 -13.81 7.30
C LEU A 42 9.82 -13.98 6.01
N LEU A 43 10.39 -13.60 4.87
CA LEU A 43 9.77 -13.71 3.53
C LEU A 43 9.16 -15.11 3.26
N LEU A 44 9.79 -16.17 3.76
CA LEU A 44 9.31 -17.54 3.61
C LEU A 44 7.93 -17.78 4.24
N HIS A 45 7.70 -17.33 5.48
CA HIS A 45 6.39 -17.48 6.16
C HIS A 45 5.30 -16.71 5.42
N ARG A 46 5.63 -15.50 4.96
CA ARG A 46 4.72 -14.66 4.19
C ARG A 46 4.35 -15.28 2.84
N MET A 47 5.30 -15.94 2.17
CA MET A 47 5.03 -16.67 0.93
C MET A 47 4.06 -17.83 1.14
N VAL A 48 4.21 -18.60 2.22
CA VAL A 48 3.26 -19.69 2.54
C VAL A 48 1.88 -19.14 2.88
N ARG A 49 1.78 -17.98 3.54
CA ARG A 49 0.50 -17.30 3.77
C ARG A 49 -0.15 -16.85 2.45
N TYR A 50 0.61 -16.25 1.54
CA TYR A 50 0.09 -15.89 0.20
C TYR A 50 -0.35 -17.11 -0.60
N LEU A 51 0.35 -18.24 -0.46
CA LEU A 51 -0.04 -19.51 -1.07
C LEU A 51 -1.40 -20.01 -0.54
N ALA A 52 -1.61 -19.95 0.77
CA ALA A 52 -2.89 -20.30 1.39
C ALA A 52 -4.04 -19.39 0.93
N VAL A 53 -3.79 -18.07 0.83
CA VAL A 53 -4.78 -17.10 0.31
C VAL A 53 -5.09 -17.38 -1.16
N ALA A 54 -4.07 -17.59 -2.00
CA ALA A 54 -4.25 -17.90 -3.42
C ALA A 54 -5.06 -19.18 -3.64
N SER A 55 -4.96 -20.15 -2.72
CA SER A 55 -5.76 -21.38 -2.73
C SER A 55 -7.23 -21.17 -2.33
N SER A 56 -7.55 -20.09 -1.61
CA SER A 56 -8.90 -19.79 -1.09
C SER A 56 -9.72 -18.91 -2.02
N VAL A 57 -9.09 -18.16 -2.93
CA VAL A 57 -9.79 -17.25 -3.85
C VAL A 57 -10.42 -18.08 -4.98
N LYS A 58 -11.62 -18.59 -4.76
CA LYS A 58 -12.51 -19.02 -5.84
C LYS A 58 -13.07 -17.77 -6.50
N ASP A 59 -12.78 -17.62 -7.79
CA ASP A 59 -13.26 -16.46 -8.55
C ASP A 59 -14.79 -16.47 -8.58
N LYS A 60 -15.42 -15.36 -8.18
CA LYS A 60 -16.88 -15.21 -8.16
C LYS A 60 -17.46 -15.03 -9.57
N ASP A 61 -16.61 -14.80 -10.58
CA ASP A 61 -17.00 -14.47 -11.96
C ASP A 61 -16.42 -15.42 -13.03
N GLY A 62 -15.89 -16.58 -12.65
CA GLY A 62 -15.45 -17.61 -13.59
C GLY A 62 -14.28 -17.22 -14.51
N LYS A 63 -13.56 -16.14 -14.23
CA LYS A 63 -12.32 -15.74 -14.89
C LYS A 63 -11.11 -16.32 -14.14
N PRO A 64 -10.02 -16.70 -14.83
CA PRO A 64 -8.86 -17.37 -14.24
C PRO A 64 -7.93 -16.41 -13.45
N GLY A 65 -8.48 -15.48 -12.67
CA GLY A 65 -7.79 -14.27 -12.20
C GLY A 65 -6.44 -14.45 -11.51
N TYR A 66 -6.20 -15.58 -10.82
CA TYR A 66 -4.94 -15.81 -10.09
C TYR A 66 -4.50 -17.29 -10.06
N SER A 67 -5.03 -18.15 -10.94
CA SER A 67 -4.74 -19.60 -10.90
C SER A 67 -3.26 -19.95 -11.16
N TYR A 68 -2.53 -19.05 -11.83
CA TYR A 68 -1.11 -19.21 -12.13
C TYR A 68 -0.18 -18.79 -10.98
N VAL A 69 -0.67 -18.00 -10.01
CA VAL A 69 0.14 -17.49 -8.91
C VAL A 69 0.55 -18.61 -7.96
N GLN A 70 -0.38 -19.52 -7.65
CA GLN A 70 -0.11 -20.64 -6.73
C GLN A 70 1.00 -21.58 -7.26
N PRO A 71 0.99 -22.05 -8.54
CA PRO A 71 2.12 -22.77 -9.12
C PRO A 71 3.44 -22.00 -9.14
N ILE A 72 3.44 -20.68 -9.37
CA ILE A 72 4.66 -19.86 -9.40
C ILE A 72 5.29 -19.81 -8.00
N LEU A 73 4.48 -19.54 -6.97
CA LEU A 73 4.94 -19.53 -5.58
C LEU A 73 5.49 -20.89 -5.15
N LEU A 74 4.83 -21.99 -5.55
CA LEU A 74 5.32 -23.35 -5.29
C LEU A 74 6.66 -23.63 -5.99
N LYS A 75 6.82 -23.25 -7.27
CA LYS A 75 8.11 -23.41 -7.98
C LYS A 75 9.23 -22.61 -7.32
N LEU A 76 8.92 -21.41 -6.83
CA LEU A 76 9.88 -20.60 -6.09
C LEU A 76 10.27 -21.28 -4.77
N LEU A 77 9.30 -21.82 -4.02
CA LEU A 77 9.57 -22.61 -2.81
C LEU A 77 10.40 -23.85 -3.09
N VAL A 78 10.09 -24.61 -4.14
CA VAL A 78 10.90 -25.75 -4.59
C VAL A 78 12.36 -25.32 -4.80
N THR A 79 12.57 -24.24 -5.54
CA THR A 79 13.91 -23.71 -5.83
C THR A 79 14.63 -23.24 -4.58
N TRP A 80 13.90 -22.72 -3.60
CA TRP A 80 14.47 -22.16 -2.37
C TRP A 80 14.85 -23.25 -1.36
N LEU A 81 14.07 -24.33 -1.29
CA LEU A 81 14.29 -25.44 -0.36
C LEU A 81 15.32 -26.44 -0.88
N ALA A 82 15.41 -26.62 -2.20
CA ALA A 82 16.33 -27.56 -2.82
C ALA A 82 17.79 -27.28 -2.46
N ASP A 83 18.53 -28.32 -2.09
CA ASP A 83 19.93 -28.29 -1.69
C ASP A 83 20.22 -27.34 -0.50
N CYS A 84 19.18 -26.92 0.26
CA CYS A 84 19.26 -25.88 1.29
C CYS A 84 18.62 -26.30 2.63
N PRO A 85 19.35 -27.05 3.48
CA PRO A 85 18.84 -27.54 4.78
C PRO A 85 18.35 -26.44 5.73
N SER A 86 18.97 -25.26 5.70
CA SER A 86 18.56 -24.12 6.52
C SER A 86 17.21 -23.55 6.10
N ALA A 87 16.90 -23.54 4.80
CA ALA A 87 15.57 -23.16 4.31
C ALA A 87 14.51 -24.17 4.75
N VAL A 88 14.85 -25.46 4.70
CA VAL A 88 13.99 -26.55 5.19
C VAL A 88 13.72 -26.42 6.69
N GLN A 89 14.74 -26.14 7.52
CA GLN A 89 14.52 -25.90 8.95
C GLN A 89 13.57 -24.72 9.20
N CYS A 90 13.84 -23.57 8.58
CA CYS A 90 13.00 -22.39 8.71
C CYS A 90 11.56 -22.63 8.24
N PHE A 91 11.39 -23.44 7.19
CA PHE A 91 10.07 -23.85 6.73
C PHE A 91 9.33 -24.69 7.77
N LEU A 92 10.02 -25.67 8.37
CA LEU A 92 9.45 -26.62 9.35
C LEU A 92 9.30 -26.04 10.76
N ASP A 93 9.91 -24.88 11.06
CA ASP A 93 9.69 -24.17 12.33
C ASP A 93 8.22 -23.78 12.54
N SER A 94 7.47 -23.60 11.46
CA SER A 94 6.04 -23.34 11.49
C SER A 94 5.24 -24.59 11.13
N ARG A 95 4.69 -25.27 12.14
CA ARG A 95 3.82 -26.46 11.95
C ARG A 95 2.67 -26.26 10.95
N PRO A 96 1.99 -25.09 10.91
CA PRO A 96 0.94 -24.84 9.90
C PRO A 96 1.40 -25.01 8.45
N HIS A 97 2.68 -24.76 8.14
CA HIS A 97 3.19 -24.92 6.78
C HIS A 97 3.16 -26.38 6.31
N LEU A 98 3.60 -27.29 7.18
CA LEU A 98 3.58 -28.72 6.90
C LEU A 98 2.14 -29.22 6.77
N THR A 99 1.25 -28.80 7.67
CA THR A 99 -0.18 -29.15 7.58
C THR A 99 -0.81 -28.68 6.27
N TYR A 100 -0.53 -27.43 5.88
CA TYR A 100 -1.03 -26.87 4.63
C TYR A 100 -0.57 -27.68 3.40
N LEU A 101 0.71 -28.05 3.32
CA LEU A 101 1.21 -28.86 2.19
C LEU A 101 0.59 -30.25 2.14
N LEU A 102 0.43 -30.91 3.30
CA LEU A 102 -0.22 -32.22 3.38
C LEU A 102 -1.67 -32.16 2.89
N GLU A 103 -2.42 -31.12 3.29
CA GLU A 103 -3.79 -30.90 2.82
C GLU A 103 -3.83 -30.56 1.33
N LEU A 104 -2.85 -29.78 0.84
CA LEU A 104 -2.78 -29.37 -0.57
C LEU A 104 -2.51 -30.56 -1.50
N VAL A 105 -1.67 -31.51 -1.08
CA VAL A 105 -1.43 -32.75 -1.85
C VAL A 105 -2.70 -33.61 -1.93
N SER A 106 -3.47 -33.67 -0.84
CA SER A 106 -4.73 -34.43 -0.79
C SER A 106 -5.93 -33.70 -1.42
N ASN A 107 -5.75 -32.46 -1.91
CA ASN A 107 -6.84 -31.64 -2.41
C ASN A 107 -7.16 -31.93 -3.88
N THR A 108 -8.09 -32.85 -4.13
CA THR A 108 -8.56 -33.24 -5.48
C THR A 108 -9.21 -32.13 -6.30
N SER A 109 -9.54 -30.99 -5.67
CA SER A 109 -10.03 -29.81 -6.40
C SER A 109 -8.91 -28.93 -6.96
N SER A 110 -7.65 -29.22 -6.60
CA SER A 110 -6.47 -28.53 -7.08
C SER A 110 -5.95 -29.15 -8.39
N THR A 111 -5.12 -28.40 -9.12
CA THR A 111 -4.50 -28.93 -10.34
C THR A 111 -3.43 -29.97 -10.00
N VAL A 112 -3.25 -30.96 -10.90
CA VAL A 112 -2.20 -31.99 -10.77
C VAL A 112 -0.81 -31.37 -10.60
N CYS A 113 -0.54 -30.24 -11.27
CA CYS A 113 0.71 -29.48 -11.13
C CYS A 113 0.90 -28.92 -9.70
N VAL A 114 -0.13 -28.33 -9.11
CA VAL A 114 -0.07 -27.78 -7.75
C VAL A 114 0.10 -28.90 -6.71
N MET A 115 -0.68 -29.97 -6.81
CA MET A 115 -0.57 -31.13 -5.92
C MET A 115 0.82 -31.77 -6.03
N GLY A 116 1.33 -31.96 -7.24
CA GLY A 116 2.65 -32.53 -7.46
C GLY A 116 3.80 -31.64 -6.99
N LEU A 117 3.72 -30.32 -7.16
CA LEU A 117 4.73 -29.40 -6.63
C LEU A 117 4.71 -29.36 -5.09
N ALA A 118 3.53 -29.42 -4.48
CA ALA A 118 3.41 -29.55 -3.03
C ALA A 118 4.01 -30.87 -2.52
N ALA A 119 3.75 -31.98 -3.21
CA ALA A 119 4.37 -33.27 -2.92
C ALA A 119 5.90 -33.19 -3.07
N PHE A 120 6.40 -32.52 -4.11
CA PHE A 120 7.84 -32.32 -4.30
C PHE A 120 8.47 -31.59 -3.11
N ILE A 121 7.87 -30.49 -2.64
CA ILE A 121 8.36 -29.74 -1.47
C ILE A 121 8.38 -30.61 -0.20
N LEU A 122 7.37 -31.47 0.01
CA LEU A 122 7.37 -32.42 1.12
C LEU A 122 8.53 -33.42 1.00
N GLY A 123 8.85 -33.86 -0.22
CA GLY A 123 10.03 -34.69 -0.50
C GLY A 123 11.35 -33.98 -0.13
N GLU A 124 11.50 -32.72 -0.51
CA GLU A 124 12.66 -31.89 -0.12
C GLU A 124 12.76 -31.76 1.41
N CYS A 125 11.62 -31.62 2.11
CA CYS A 125 11.57 -31.61 3.58
C CYS A 125 11.96 -32.95 4.24
N VAL A 126 12.04 -34.04 3.48
CA VAL A 126 12.55 -35.34 3.96
C VAL A 126 14.02 -35.51 3.57
N ILE A 127 14.39 -35.17 2.33
CA ILE A 127 15.73 -35.40 1.76
C ILE A 127 16.77 -34.42 2.31
N ASP A 128 16.45 -33.12 2.34
CA ASP A 128 17.39 -32.07 2.72
C ASP A 128 17.30 -31.68 4.20
N ASN A 129 16.43 -32.36 4.95
CA ASN A 129 16.29 -32.12 6.37
C ASN A 129 17.41 -32.77 7.17
N LYS A 130 18.28 -31.92 7.72
CA LYS A 130 19.41 -32.31 8.58
C LYS A 130 19.12 -32.15 10.07
N SER A 131 17.86 -31.89 10.45
CA SER A 131 17.49 -31.77 11.86
C SER A 131 17.59 -33.12 12.55
N SER A 132 18.10 -33.09 13.77
CA SER A 132 17.94 -34.18 14.74
C SER A 132 16.94 -33.82 15.84
N GLU A 133 16.25 -32.68 15.71
CA GLU A 133 15.25 -32.25 16.68
C GLU A 133 14.01 -33.13 16.60
N THR A 134 13.67 -33.75 17.72
CA THR A 134 12.52 -34.64 17.85
C THR A 134 11.24 -33.90 17.47
N GLY A 135 10.51 -34.41 16.48
CA GLY A 135 9.23 -33.85 16.03
C GLY A 135 9.32 -32.89 14.84
N LYS A 136 10.53 -32.59 14.35
CA LYS A 136 10.78 -31.89 13.09
C LYS A 136 11.79 -32.62 12.19
N ASP A 137 12.31 -33.76 12.65
CA ASP A 137 13.21 -34.61 11.90
C ASP A 137 12.54 -35.20 10.64
N ALA A 138 13.37 -35.70 9.72
CA ALA A 138 12.92 -36.27 8.45
C ALA A 138 11.96 -37.46 8.63
N ILE A 139 12.12 -38.23 9.72
CA ILE A 139 11.30 -39.41 10.02
C ILE A 139 9.88 -38.95 10.36
N THR A 140 9.74 -37.92 11.19
CA THR A 140 8.44 -37.34 11.57
C THR A 140 7.71 -36.80 10.34
N VAL A 141 8.42 -36.14 9.40
CA VAL A 141 7.83 -35.66 8.15
C VAL A 141 7.38 -36.83 7.27
N ALA A 142 8.21 -37.87 7.12
CA ALA A 142 7.87 -39.06 6.36
C ALA A 142 6.66 -39.82 6.96
N ASP A 143 6.60 -39.94 8.27
CA ASP A 143 5.47 -40.53 8.99
C ASP A 143 4.19 -39.72 8.76
N ALA A 144 4.27 -38.39 8.79
CA ALA A 144 3.12 -37.52 8.50
C ALA A 144 2.60 -37.71 7.07
N ILE A 145 3.49 -37.84 6.08
CA ILE A 145 3.13 -38.15 4.68
C ILE A 145 2.42 -39.51 4.62
N SER A 146 3.02 -40.54 5.24
CA SER A 146 2.46 -41.89 5.24
C SER A 146 1.08 -41.95 5.90
N GLN A 147 0.89 -41.22 7.00
CA GLN A 147 -0.38 -41.23 7.75
C GLN A 147 -1.48 -40.39 7.10
N LYS A 148 -1.15 -39.25 6.49
CA LYS A 148 -2.13 -38.29 5.96
C LYS A 148 -2.47 -38.47 4.49
N ILE A 149 -1.50 -38.91 3.69
CA ILE A 149 -1.65 -39.06 2.23
C ILE A 149 -1.59 -40.54 1.85
N GLY A 150 -0.70 -41.30 2.50
CA GLY A 150 -0.36 -42.66 2.10
C GLY A 150 0.70 -42.66 1.02
N LEU A 151 1.76 -43.46 1.21
CA LEU A 151 2.95 -43.44 0.33
C LEU A 151 2.61 -43.74 -1.13
N THR A 152 1.73 -44.70 -1.40
CA THR A 152 1.30 -45.03 -2.77
C THR A 152 0.62 -43.82 -3.44
N SER A 153 -0.31 -43.16 -2.74
CA SER A 153 -1.00 -41.97 -3.28
C SER A 153 -0.02 -40.82 -3.50
N TYR A 154 0.91 -40.62 -2.56
CA TYR A 154 1.94 -39.59 -2.65
C TYR A 154 2.81 -39.75 -3.91
N PHE A 155 3.32 -40.96 -4.18
CA PHE A 155 4.13 -41.21 -5.38
C PHE A 155 3.30 -41.15 -6.67
N LEU A 156 2.04 -41.59 -6.65
CA LEU A 156 1.14 -41.45 -7.80
C LEU A 156 0.91 -39.99 -8.17
N THR A 157 0.72 -39.10 -7.20
CA THR A 157 0.57 -37.65 -7.46
C THR A 157 1.80 -37.08 -8.19
N PHE A 158 2.99 -37.54 -7.83
CA PHE A 158 4.23 -37.14 -8.49
C PHE A 158 4.30 -37.66 -9.94
N ASP A 159 3.99 -38.93 -10.15
CA ASP A 159 3.96 -39.55 -11.47
C ASP A 159 2.95 -38.88 -12.40
N GLU A 160 1.75 -38.58 -11.90
CA GLU A 160 0.70 -37.87 -12.65
C GLU A 160 1.16 -36.47 -13.07
N MET A 161 1.82 -35.72 -12.17
CA MET A 161 2.41 -34.43 -12.51
C MET A 161 3.47 -34.58 -13.62
N GLN A 162 4.38 -35.55 -13.51
CA GLN A 162 5.42 -35.76 -14.52
C GLN A 162 4.87 -36.14 -15.90
N ARG A 163 3.73 -36.83 -15.95
CA ARG A 163 3.07 -37.22 -17.20
C ARG A 163 2.26 -36.09 -17.83
N SER A 164 1.93 -35.05 -17.07
CA SER A 164 1.22 -33.89 -17.61
C SER A 164 2.05 -33.17 -18.69
N SER A 165 1.38 -32.64 -19.72
CA SER A 165 2.02 -32.04 -20.90
C SER A 165 2.96 -30.87 -20.57
N LEU A 166 2.70 -30.16 -19.46
CA LEU A 166 3.53 -29.06 -18.96
C LEU A 166 4.93 -29.52 -18.53
N PHE A 167 5.10 -30.77 -18.10
CA PHE A 167 6.38 -31.34 -17.66
C PHE A 167 6.94 -32.37 -18.66
N SER A 168 6.08 -33.08 -19.38
CA SER A 168 6.48 -33.99 -20.46
C SER A 168 7.15 -33.25 -21.63
N SER A 169 6.70 -32.02 -21.96
CA SER A 169 7.36 -31.17 -22.96
C SER A 169 8.73 -30.66 -22.48
N ALA A 170 8.96 -30.56 -21.17
CA ALA A 170 10.24 -30.11 -20.61
C ALA A 170 11.31 -31.21 -20.65
N LYS A 171 10.93 -32.49 -20.54
CA LYS A 171 11.86 -33.63 -20.72
C LYS A 171 12.41 -33.74 -22.16
N SER A 172 11.71 -33.19 -23.15
CA SER A 172 12.24 -33.06 -24.54
C SER A 172 13.18 -31.86 -24.70
N ALA A 173 13.09 -30.85 -23.83
CA ALA A 173 13.98 -29.69 -23.83
C ALA A 173 15.35 -29.96 -23.19
N GLU A 174 15.51 -31.08 -22.49
CA GLU A 174 16.77 -31.52 -21.84
C GLU A 174 17.65 -32.42 -22.73
N SER A 175 17.34 -32.61 -24.02
CA SER A 175 18.42 -32.92 -24.95
C SER A 175 19.25 -31.64 -25.08
N HIS A 176 20.34 -31.55 -24.32
CA HIS A 176 21.34 -30.50 -24.42
C HIS A 176 21.79 -30.41 -25.88
N LYS A 177 21.13 -29.56 -26.67
CA LYS A 177 21.70 -29.07 -27.91
C LYS A 177 22.97 -28.33 -27.50
N PRO A 178 24.14 -28.67 -28.09
CA PRO A 178 25.35 -27.89 -27.84
C PRO A 178 25.02 -26.42 -28.10
N LEU A 179 25.45 -25.57 -27.17
CA LEU A 179 25.25 -24.11 -27.19
C LEU A 179 25.53 -23.59 -28.60
N THR A 180 24.45 -23.40 -29.35
CA THR A 180 24.52 -22.99 -30.74
C THR A 180 24.64 -21.47 -30.73
N ARG A 181 25.32 -20.89 -31.72
CA ARG A 181 25.47 -19.43 -31.89
C ARG A 181 24.17 -18.64 -31.72
N SER A 182 23.02 -19.26 -32.05
CA SER A 182 21.68 -18.72 -31.84
C SER A 182 21.24 -18.64 -30.37
N ALA A 183 21.59 -19.59 -29.52
CA ALA A 183 21.25 -19.54 -28.08
C ALA A 183 22.05 -18.45 -27.35
N ALA A 184 23.32 -18.28 -27.71
CA ALA A 184 24.15 -17.17 -27.21
C ALA A 184 23.61 -15.81 -27.70
N ALA A 185 23.19 -15.71 -28.96
CA ALA A 185 22.56 -14.50 -29.50
C ALA A 185 21.24 -14.17 -28.78
N ASN A 186 20.39 -15.17 -28.51
CA ASN A 186 19.13 -14.97 -27.78
C ASN A 186 19.37 -14.56 -26.32
N LEU A 187 20.38 -15.12 -25.65
CA LEU A 187 20.76 -14.71 -24.29
C LEU A 187 21.27 -13.26 -24.27
N GLN A 188 22.06 -12.88 -25.29
CA GLN A 188 22.57 -11.51 -25.43
C GLN A 188 21.43 -10.52 -25.74
N GLU A 189 20.48 -10.88 -26.60
CA GLU A 189 19.28 -10.10 -26.89
C GLU A 189 18.40 -9.96 -25.65
N ALA A 190 18.21 -11.02 -24.87
CA ALA A 190 17.48 -10.97 -23.60
C ALA A 190 18.19 -10.08 -22.58
N SER A 191 19.52 -10.15 -22.48
CA SER A 191 20.32 -9.24 -21.64
C SER A 191 20.18 -7.79 -22.06
N GLN A 192 20.22 -7.49 -23.36
CA GLN A 192 20.02 -6.13 -23.87
C GLN A 192 18.61 -5.60 -23.57
N ARG A 193 17.59 -6.44 -23.69
CA ARG A 193 16.21 -6.08 -23.30
C ARG A 193 16.09 -5.79 -21.80
N VAL A 194 16.78 -6.56 -20.96
CA VAL A 194 16.81 -6.32 -19.51
C VAL A 194 17.49 -4.98 -19.19
N GLU A 195 18.62 -4.66 -19.82
CA GLU A 195 19.30 -3.38 -19.61
C GLU A 195 18.49 -2.19 -20.14
N MET A 196 17.81 -2.35 -21.28
CA MET A 196 16.87 -1.33 -21.79
C MET A 196 15.70 -1.10 -20.82
N HIS A 197 15.07 -2.15 -20.32
CA HIS A 197 13.99 -2.02 -19.34
C HIS A 197 14.47 -1.46 -17.99
N LYS A 198 15.73 -1.69 -17.59
CA LYS A 198 16.31 -1.02 -16.42
C LYS A 198 16.46 0.47 -16.64
N ALA A 199 16.88 0.90 -17.83
CA ALA A 199 16.98 2.32 -18.18
C ALA A 199 15.60 2.99 -18.19
N GLU A 200 14.61 2.38 -18.85
CA GLU A 200 13.21 2.85 -18.86
C GLU A 200 12.63 2.93 -17.43
N LYS A 201 12.88 1.92 -16.59
CA LYS A 201 12.48 1.94 -15.18
C LYS A 201 13.08 3.13 -14.44
N ALA A 202 14.37 3.42 -14.65
CA ALA A 202 15.03 4.53 -13.99
C ALA A 202 14.46 5.90 -14.42
N GLU A 203 14.05 6.04 -15.69
CA GLU A 203 13.35 7.24 -16.18
C GLU A 203 11.97 7.39 -15.53
N PHE A 204 11.17 6.31 -15.48
CA PHE A 204 9.88 6.34 -14.80
C PHE A 204 10.01 6.64 -13.30
N GLU A 205 11.06 6.16 -12.64
CA GLU A 205 11.31 6.41 -11.22
C GLU A 205 11.70 7.88 -10.95
N LEU A 206 12.46 8.50 -11.86
CA LEU A 206 12.75 9.93 -11.82
C LEU A 206 11.49 10.78 -12.06
N GLU A 207 10.68 10.39 -13.04
CA GLU A 207 9.41 11.08 -13.34
C GLU A 207 8.43 10.96 -12.17
N ALA A 208 8.30 9.78 -11.56
CA ALA A 208 7.49 9.56 -10.37
C ALA A 208 7.94 10.43 -9.18
N SER A 209 9.26 10.55 -8.96
CA SER A 209 9.82 11.45 -7.95
C SER A 209 9.45 12.92 -8.22
N THR A 210 9.46 13.33 -9.48
CA THR A 210 9.06 14.70 -9.88
C THR A 210 7.59 14.98 -9.55
N TYR A 211 6.68 14.03 -9.87
CA TYR A 211 5.27 14.17 -9.52
C TYR A 211 5.01 14.14 -8.02
N GLN A 212 5.73 13.33 -7.26
CA GLN A 212 5.63 13.32 -5.79
C GLN A 212 6.02 14.68 -5.19
N ASN A 213 7.10 15.29 -5.67
CA ASN A 213 7.52 16.61 -5.24
C ASN A 213 6.48 17.69 -5.60
N LEU A 214 5.89 17.61 -6.80
CA LEU A 214 4.83 18.53 -7.21
C LEU A 214 3.57 18.37 -6.34
N ALA A 215 3.16 17.14 -6.05
CA ALA A 215 2.02 16.84 -5.20
C ALA A 215 2.25 17.37 -3.77
N GLY A 216 3.43 17.15 -3.20
CA GLY A 216 3.78 17.66 -1.87
C GLY A 216 3.79 19.19 -1.81
N LYS A 217 4.24 19.87 -2.88
CA LYS A 217 4.15 21.33 -2.98
C LYS A 217 2.70 21.80 -3.02
N LEU A 218 1.88 21.17 -3.87
CA LEU A 218 0.46 21.51 -4.00
C LEU A 218 -0.30 21.31 -2.68
N GLU A 219 0.02 20.24 -1.94
CA GLU A 219 -0.53 19.98 -0.61
C GLU A 219 -0.15 21.09 0.39
N SER A 220 1.12 21.49 0.41
CA SER A 220 1.60 22.59 1.25
C SER A 220 0.92 23.92 0.92
N ASP A 221 0.74 24.21 -0.38
CA ASP A 221 0.08 25.43 -0.85
C ASP A 221 -1.41 25.42 -0.44
N LEU A 222 -2.12 24.29 -0.61
CA LEU A 222 -3.51 24.14 -0.16
C LEU A 222 -3.65 24.31 1.36
N LYS A 223 -2.71 23.75 2.12
CA LYS A 223 -2.71 23.88 3.58
C LYS A 223 -2.52 25.33 4.01
N SER A 224 -1.55 26.02 3.40
CA SER A 224 -1.31 27.44 3.65
C SER A 224 -2.53 28.30 3.30
N LEU A 225 -3.21 27.99 2.18
CA LEU A 225 -4.43 28.67 1.80
C LEU A 225 -5.57 28.42 2.79
N SER A 226 -5.73 27.19 3.25
CA SER A 226 -6.71 26.84 4.29
C SER A 226 -6.46 27.59 5.59
N ASP A 227 -5.19 27.70 6.02
CA ASP A 227 -4.82 28.42 7.23
C ASP A 227 -5.08 29.93 7.11
N ALA A 228 -4.82 30.52 5.92
CA ALA A 228 -5.13 31.91 5.62
C ALA A 228 -6.64 32.17 5.64
N TYR A 229 -7.44 31.27 5.08
CA TYR A 229 -8.92 31.38 5.10
C TYR A 229 -9.47 31.31 6.53
N ASN A 230 -9.00 30.34 7.33
CA ASN A 230 -9.36 30.21 8.73
C ASN A 230 -9.00 31.48 9.53
N SER A 231 -7.84 32.08 9.26
CA SER A 231 -7.40 33.32 9.91
C SER A 231 -8.28 34.51 9.52
N LEU A 232 -8.66 34.61 8.25
CA LEU A 232 -9.56 35.66 7.75
C LEU A 232 -10.96 35.52 8.35
N GLU A 233 -11.49 34.29 8.43
CA GLU A 233 -12.77 34.00 9.05
C GLU A 233 -12.79 34.43 10.53
N GLN A 234 -11.71 34.16 11.28
CA GLN A 234 -11.56 34.63 12.66
C GLN A 234 -11.56 36.16 12.76
N SER A 235 -10.85 36.85 11.86
CA SER A 235 -10.85 38.32 11.82
C SER A 235 -12.22 38.89 11.50
N ASN A 236 -12.97 38.28 10.58
CA ASN A 236 -14.34 38.69 10.25
C ASN A 236 -15.27 38.52 11.45
N HIS A 237 -15.24 37.36 12.12
CA HIS A 237 -16.01 37.14 13.35
C HIS A 237 -15.66 38.17 14.44
N HIS A 238 -14.39 38.57 14.54
CA HIS A 238 -13.97 39.59 15.49
C HIS A 238 -14.50 40.99 15.11
N LEU A 239 -14.44 41.35 13.83
CA LEU A 239 -14.99 42.62 13.34
C LEU A 239 -16.52 42.67 13.49
N GLU A 240 -17.24 41.59 13.19
CA GLU A 240 -18.69 41.48 13.41
C GLU A 240 -19.05 41.75 14.88
N LYS A 241 -18.32 41.16 15.83
CA LYS A 241 -18.51 41.43 17.27
C LYS A 241 -18.24 42.89 17.63
N GLN A 242 -17.22 43.52 17.03
CA GLN A 242 -16.94 44.93 17.26
C GLN A 242 -18.05 45.83 16.70
N VAL A 243 -18.58 45.52 15.51
CA VAL A 243 -19.71 46.25 14.92
C VAL A 243 -20.94 46.12 15.82
N GLU A 244 -21.28 44.92 16.27
CA GLU A 244 -22.41 44.67 17.17
C GLU A 244 -22.25 45.43 18.52
N ALA A 245 -21.03 45.46 19.07
CA ALA A 245 -20.71 46.23 20.27
C ALA A 245 -20.82 47.76 20.05
N LEU A 246 -20.42 48.26 18.88
CA LEU A 246 -20.54 49.68 18.54
C LEU A 246 -22.01 50.07 18.25
N GLU A 247 -22.81 49.19 17.65
CA GLU A 247 -24.24 49.43 17.41
C GLU A 247 -25.05 49.44 18.71
N SER A 248 -24.75 48.51 19.63
CA SER A 248 -25.32 48.50 20.98
C SER A 248 -24.85 49.68 21.85
N GLY A 249 -23.61 50.14 21.66
CA GLY A 249 -23.11 51.38 22.26
C GLY A 249 -23.80 52.64 21.69
N ARG A 250 -23.97 52.72 20.38
CA ARG A 250 -24.56 53.86 19.65
C ARG A 250 -26.04 54.07 19.99
N THR A 251 -26.78 53.00 20.28
CA THR A 251 -28.17 53.10 20.77
C THR A 251 -28.27 53.71 22.17
N SER A 252 -27.17 53.77 22.95
CA SER A 252 -27.15 54.38 24.29
C SER A 252 -26.58 55.82 24.34
N THR A 253 -25.88 56.29 23.29
CA THR A 253 -25.13 57.56 23.31
C THR A 253 -25.48 58.57 22.22
N SER A 254 -26.53 58.38 21.40
CA SER A 254 -27.05 59.51 20.62
C SER A 254 -27.88 60.41 21.53
N PRO A 255 -27.47 61.67 21.83
CA PRO A 255 -28.43 62.65 22.30
C PRO A 255 -29.45 62.83 21.19
N ASP A 256 -30.72 62.58 21.51
CA ASP A 256 -31.86 62.60 20.62
C ASP A 256 -31.82 63.83 19.68
N ILE A 257 -31.32 63.59 18.46
CA ILE A 257 -31.11 64.63 17.44
C ILE A 257 -32.47 65.22 17.03
N ASP A 258 -33.54 64.43 17.15
CA ASP A 258 -34.90 64.88 16.88
C ASP A 258 -35.43 65.77 18.00
N ALA A 259 -35.07 65.52 19.27
CA ALA A 259 -35.37 66.44 20.39
C ALA A 259 -34.63 67.79 20.25
N VAL A 260 -33.37 67.78 19.78
CA VAL A 260 -32.63 69.03 19.54
C VAL A 260 -33.23 69.81 18.37
N LYS A 261 -33.63 69.13 17.29
CA LYS A 261 -34.23 69.76 16.11
C LYS A 261 -35.64 70.31 16.36
N THR A 262 -36.44 69.63 17.17
CA THR A 262 -37.76 70.12 17.59
C THR A 262 -37.65 71.34 18.49
N LYS A 263 -36.72 71.32 19.45
CA LYS A 263 -36.46 72.48 20.31
C LYS A 263 -36.01 73.71 19.52
N ALA A 264 -35.11 73.53 18.55
CA ALA A 264 -34.65 74.63 17.70
C ALA A 264 -35.78 75.21 16.81
N ARG A 265 -36.73 74.38 16.36
CA ARG A 265 -37.91 74.86 15.61
C ARG A 265 -38.89 75.63 16.49
N GLU A 266 -39.12 75.15 17.72
CA GLU A 266 -40.01 75.83 18.67
C GLU A 266 -39.45 77.20 19.08
N GLU A 267 -38.13 77.30 19.24
CA GLU A 267 -37.44 78.54 19.56
C GLU A 267 -37.51 79.55 18.40
N ALA A 268 -37.26 79.10 17.16
CA ALA A 268 -37.42 79.95 15.98
C ALA A 268 -38.88 80.42 15.77
N GLN A 269 -39.86 79.57 16.12
CA GLN A 269 -41.27 79.96 16.04
C GLN A 269 -41.64 80.99 17.11
N LYS A 270 -41.12 80.86 18.34
CA LYS A 270 -41.32 81.86 19.39
C LYS A 270 -40.71 83.21 19.03
N GLU A 271 -39.53 83.22 18.39
CA GLU A 271 -38.88 84.44 17.93
C GLU A 271 -39.70 85.11 16.82
N SER A 272 -40.17 84.33 15.84
CA SER A 272 -41.12 84.80 14.81
C SER A 272 -42.42 85.34 15.39
N GLU A 273 -42.99 84.70 16.41
CA GLU A 273 -44.23 85.15 17.06
C GLU A 273 -44.00 86.44 17.86
N ALA A 274 -42.83 86.58 18.50
CA ALA A 274 -42.45 87.80 19.20
C ALA A 274 -42.28 88.99 18.23
N GLU A 275 -41.60 88.80 17.10
CA GLU A 275 -41.46 89.83 16.06
C GLU A 275 -42.81 90.24 15.47
N LEU A 276 -43.71 89.28 15.23
CA LEU A 276 -45.06 89.55 14.75
C LEU A 276 -45.86 90.38 15.77
N ASN A 277 -45.72 90.07 17.05
CA ASN A 277 -46.43 90.78 18.11
C ASN A 277 -45.90 92.22 18.28
N ASP A 278 -44.58 92.43 18.15
CA ASP A 278 -43.97 93.76 18.15
C ASP A 278 -44.44 94.60 16.95
N LEU A 279 -44.59 94.00 15.76
CA LEU A 279 -45.16 94.66 14.58
C LEU A 279 -46.63 95.04 14.78
N LEU A 280 -47.44 94.14 15.38
CA LEU A 280 -48.83 94.42 15.73
C LEU A 280 -48.96 95.58 16.74
N MET A 281 -48.05 95.66 17.71
CA MET A 281 -48.01 96.76 18.67
C MET A 281 -47.70 98.10 17.97
N CYS A 282 -46.76 98.11 17.03
CA CYS A 282 -46.43 99.30 16.23
C CYS A 282 -47.62 99.76 15.39
N LEU A 283 -48.32 98.83 14.73
CA LEU A 283 -49.51 99.15 13.93
C LEU A 283 -50.68 99.63 14.78
N GLY A 284 -50.89 99.07 15.97
CA GLY A 284 -51.90 99.54 16.92
C GLY A 284 -51.65 100.96 17.40
N GLN A 285 -50.38 101.31 17.66
CA GLN A 285 -49.97 102.69 18.00
C GLN A 285 -50.13 103.65 16.81
N GLU A 286 -49.99 103.16 15.58
CA GLU A 286 -50.19 103.96 14.37
C GLU A 286 -51.69 104.20 14.10
N GLN A 287 -52.55 103.20 14.30
CA GLN A 287 -54.01 103.37 14.21
C GLN A 287 -54.57 104.29 15.30
N SER A 288 -54.07 104.22 16.54
CA SER A 288 -54.52 105.12 17.62
C SER A 288 -54.12 106.59 17.40
N LYS A 289 -53.14 106.85 16.54
CA LYS A 289 -52.75 108.20 16.09
C LYS A 289 -53.61 108.74 14.95
N VAL A 290 -54.33 107.87 14.24
CA VAL A 290 -55.23 108.25 13.13
C VAL A 290 -56.67 108.50 13.62
N GLU A 291 -57.05 107.93 14.77
CA GLU A 291 -58.39 108.09 15.36
C GLU A 291 -58.53 109.19 16.45
N ASN A 292 -57.52 110.05 16.65
CA ASN A 292 -57.59 111.26 17.49
C ASN A 292 -57.25 112.52 16.67
#